data_AF-A0A348B4C7-F1
#
_entry.id   AF-A0A348B4C7-F1
#
_cell.length_a   1.000
_cell.length_b   1.000
_cell.length_c   1.000
_cell.angle_alpha   90.00
_cell.angle_beta   90.00
_cell.angle_gamma   90.00
#
_symmetry.space_group_name_H-M   'P 1'
#
loop_
_entity.id
_entity.type
_entity.pdbx_description
1 polymer ?
#
loop_
_entity_poly.entity_id
_entity_poly.type
_entity_poly.pdbx_seq_one_letter_code
_entity_poly.pdbx_strand_id
1 'polypeptide(L)'
;MDKKRLGIIGLVLAVALVPVLVADVMYFYQGTINVVSTSQPLIFGYGPNGNPSGQYGSYVSVTNGTAGVGFTATISLTNSSYAFYSQVVQIQVKTSGYMYISNESLTGSSINNAYILIQAKGQTGFPDVIQVVSDGAPVFKSSGNGGTSGGVSLTEGTYYVSILVQPSLPLPNDAPGTSLGELSLYFGFNPFQQTSYAPLPPT
;
A
#
# COMPACT_ATOMS: atom_id res chain seq x y z
N MET A 1 64.72 42.99 -29.95
CA MET A 1 63.55 42.16 -30.31
C MET A 1 62.60 43.03 -31.12
N ASP A 2 62.40 42.71 -32.39
CA ASP A 2 61.62 43.55 -33.31
C ASP A 2 60.14 43.60 -32.93
N LYS A 3 59.53 44.79 -32.97
CA LYS A 3 58.12 45.04 -32.62
C LYS A 3 57.13 44.12 -33.36
N LYS A 4 57.51 43.60 -34.53
CA LYS A 4 56.75 42.61 -35.31
C LYS A 4 56.69 41.22 -34.65
N ARG A 5 57.73 40.82 -33.90
CA ARG A 5 57.77 39.53 -33.18
C ARG A 5 56.95 39.57 -31.88
N LEU A 6 56.82 40.74 -31.25
CA LEU A 6 55.99 40.94 -30.06
C LEU A 6 54.49 40.80 -30.39
N GLY A 7 54.04 41.34 -31.53
CA GLY A 7 52.64 41.27 -31.95
C GLY A 7 52.16 39.86 -32.28
N ILE A 8 53.03 39.02 -32.86
CA ILE A 8 52.71 37.61 -33.16
C ILE A 8 52.60 36.80 -31.86
N ILE A 9 53.48 37.02 -30.88
CA ILE A 9 53.43 36.33 -29.59
C ILE A 9 52.17 36.74 -28.80
N GLY A 10 51.77 38.02 -28.86
CA GLY A 10 50.51 38.49 -28.27
C GLY A 10 49.26 37.88 -28.91
N LEU A 11 49.26 37.69 -30.24
CA LEU A 11 48.15 37.05 -30.96
C LEU A 11 48.08 35.55 -30.67
N VAL A 12 49.22 34.87 -30.55
CA VAL A 12 49.28 33.44 -30.20
C VAL A 12 48.82 33.20 -28.75
N LEU A 13 49.13 34.11 -27.82
CA LEU A 13 48.59 34.04 -26.45
C LEU A 13 47.08 34.32 -26.37
N ALA A 14 46.55 35.20 -27.24
CA ALA A 14 45.12 35.53 -27.26
C ALA A 14 44.24 34.41 -27.82
N VAL A 15 44.75 33.57 -28.74
CA VAL A 15 44.04 32.38 -29.26
C VAL A 15 44.11 31.20 -28.29
N ALA A 16 45.10 31.16 -27.38
CA ALA A 16 45.21 30.13 -26.35
C ALA A 16 44.20 30.29 -25.19
N LEU A 17 43.52 31.44 -25.10
CA LEU A 17 42.45 31.72 -24.14
C LEU A 17 41.05 31.49 -24.73
N VAL A 18 40.93 30.60 -25.74
CA VAL A 18 39.62 30.03 -26.05
C VAL A 18 39.26 29.14 -24.85
N PRO A 19 38.19 29.46 -24.09
CA PRO A 19 37.71 28.54 -23.08
C PRO A 19 37.46 27.19 -23.75
N VAL A 20 38.19 26.16 -23.32
CA VAL A 20 37.85 24.79 -23.68
C VAL A 20 36.46 24.58 -23.09
N LEU A 21 35.45 24.60 -23.96
CA LEU A 21 34.12 24.10 -23.63
C LEU A 21 34.35 22.64 -23.21
N VAL A 22 34.36 22.39 -21.91
CA VAL A 22 34.34 21.03 -21.39
C VAL A 22 32.98 20.50 -21.81
N ALA A 23 32.94 19.76 -22.91
CA ALA A 23 31.73 19.09 -23.33
C ALA A 23 31.34 18.14 -22.20
N ASP A 24 30.13 18.28 -21.66
CA ASP A 24 29.58 17.27 -20.77
C ASP A 24 29.51 15.97 -21.56
N VAL A 25 30.40 15.03 -21.22
CA VAL A 25 30.42 13.71 -21.84
C VAL A 25 29.35 12.88 -21.15
N MET A 26 28.23 12.67 -21.85
CA MET A 26 27.20 11.74 -21.44
C MET A 26 27.42 10.39 -22.11
N TYR A 27 27.54 9.33 -21.30
CA TYR A 27 27.61 7.96 -21.76
C TYR A 27 26.22 7.32 -21.69
N PHE A 28 25.71 6.87 -22.82
CA PHE A 28 24.45 6.13 -22.90
C PHE A 28 24.75 4.64 -23.03
N TYR A 29 24.07 3.83 -22.21
CA TYR A 29 24.14 2.38 -22.26
C TYR A 29 22.80 1.84 -22.74
N GLN A 30 22.82 0.86 -23.64
CA GLN A 30 21.62 0.18 -24.12
C GLN A 30 21.35 -1.07 -23.26
N GLY A 31 20.10 -1.22 -22.83
CA GLY A 31 19.61 -2.45 -22.20
C GLY A 31 18.26 -2.84 -22.81
N THR A 32 17.90 -4.12 -22.66
CA THR A 32 16.60 -4.66 -23.07
C THR A 32 15.90 -5.24 -21.86
N ILE A 33 14.64 -4.87 -21.64
CA ILE A 33 13.76 -5.43 -20.61
C ILE A 33 12.69 -6.26 -21.31
N ASN A 34 12.62 -7.56 -21.01
CA ASN A 34 11.56 -8.43 -21.49
C ASN A 34 10.45 -8.48 -20.43
N VAL A 35 9.25 -8.04 -20.79
CA VAL A 35 8.09 -8.07 -19.90
C VAL A 35 7.17 -9.21 -20.34
N VAL A 36 6.87 -10.13 -19.43
CA VAL A 36 5.96 -11.26 -19.63
C VAL A 36 4.93 -11.31 -18.52
N SER A 37 3.74 -11.88 -18.79
CA SER A 37 2.68 -12.05 -17.79
C SER A 37 2.97 -13.22 -16.85
N THR A 38 2.54 -13.10 -15.60
CA THR A 38 2.56 -14.19 -14.59
C THR A 38 1.22 -14.25 -13.83
N SER A 39 0.97 -15.31 -13.07
CA SER A 39 -0.20 -15.40 -12.19
C SER A 39 -0.07 -14.48 -10.98
N GLN A 40 -1.20 -13.95 -10.52
CA GLN A 40 -1.25 -13.11 -9.32
C GLN A 40 -0.84 -13.91 -8.06
N PRO A 41 0.01 -13.36 -7.18
CA PRO A 41 0.48 -14.06 -5.99
C PRO A 41 -0.58 -14.13 -4.89
N LEU A 42 -1.55 -13.22 -4.89
CA LEU A 42 -2.68 -13.17 -3.96
C LEU A 42 -3.99 -13.09 -4.75
N ILE A 43 -5.04 -13.72 -4.22
CA ILE A 43 -6.41 -13.60 -4.73
C ILE A 43 -7.33 -13.30 -3.55
N PHE A 44 -8.08 -12.20 -3.62
CA PHE A 44 -9.06 -11.83 -2.62
C PHE A 44 -10.44 -12.45 -2.94
N GLY A 45 -11.15 -12.84 -1.89
CA GLY A 45 -12.50 -13.39 -1.95
C GLY A 45 -13.30 -13.01 -0.70
N TYR A 46 -14.57 -13.41 -0.62
CA TYR A 46 -15.32 -13.31 0.63
C TYR A 46 -14.95 -14.48 1.55
N GLY A 47 -14.78 -14.17 2.82
CA GLY A 47 -14.68 -15.16 3.88
C GLY A 47 -16.05 -15.76 4.22
N PRO A 48 -16.11 -16.76 5.11
CA PRO A 48 -17.35 -17.43 5.49
C PRO A 48 -18.43 -16.47 6.02
N ASN A 49 -18.04 -15.37 6.66
CA ASN A 49 -18.98 -14.40 7.24
C ASN A 49 -19.19 -13.14 6.39
N GLY A 50 -18.43 -12.97 5.30
CA GLY A 50 -18.54 -11.79 4.43
C GLY A 50 -19.46 -11.97 3.23
N ASN A 51 -20.06 -13.15 3.04
CA ASN A 51 -20.97 -13.40 1.93
C ASN A 51 -22.20 -12.48 2.01
N PRO A 52 -22.46 -11.61 1.01
CA PRO A 52 -23.60 -10.68 1.02
C PRO A 52 -24.96 -11.37 1.14
N SER A 53 -25.09 -12.57 0.58
CA SER A 53 -26.32 -13.39 0.65
C SER A 53 -26.33 -14.35 1.85
N GLY A 54 -25.33 -14.23 2.75
CA GLY A 54 -25.18 -15.08 3.92
C GLY A 54 -25.97 -14.58 5.13
N GLN A 55 -25.90 -15.36 6.21
CA GLN A 55 -26.60 -15.10 7.48
C GLN A 55 -26.31 -13.70 8.07
N TYR A 56 -25.13 -13.15 7.82
CA TYR A 56 -24.66 -11.89 8.41
C TYR A 56 -24.66 -10.70 7.43
N GLY A 57 -25.23 -10.88 6.23
CA GLY A 57 -25.22 -9.88 5.15
C GLY A 57 -25.79 -8.50 5.54
N SER A 58 -26.66 -8.44 6.55
CA SER A 58 -27.21 -7.19 7.09
C SER A 58 -26.23 -6.38 7.94
N TYR A 59 -25.17 -6.99 8.47
CA TYR A 59 -24.18 -6.35 9.33
C TYR A 59 -22.83 -6.22 8.64
N VAL A 60 -22.48 -7.19 7.79
CA VAL A 60 -21.25 -7.17 7.01
C VAL A 60 -21.46 -7.81 5.64
N SER A 61 -20.89 -7.21 4.62
CA SER A 61 -20.85 -7.76 3.27
C SER A 61 -19.53 -7.45 2.59
N VAL A 62 -19.05 -8.38 1.76
CA VAL A 62 -17.84 -8.22 0.96
C VAL A 62 -18.21 -8.37 -0.51
N THR A 63 -17.80 -7.38 -1.30
CA THR A 63 -17.81 -7.45 -2.76
C THR A 63 -16.38 -7.59 -3.25
N ASN A 64 -16.11 -8.58 -4.09
CA ASN A 64 -14.77 -8.79 -4.62
C ASN A 64 -14.54 -7.87 -5.83
N GLY A 65 -13.32 -7.35 -5.96
CA GLY A 65 -12.87 -6.70 -7.18
C GLY A 65 -12.80 -7.69 -8.33
N THR A 66 -12.83 -7.17 -9.56
CA THR A 66 -12.71 -7.98 -10.79
C THR A 66 -11.46 -8.86 -10.73
N ALA A 67 -11.62 -10.16 -11.02
CA ALA A 67 -10.54 -11.16 -10.95
C ALA A 67 -9.86 -11.33 -9.57
N GLY A 68 -10.43 -10.80 -8.49
CA GLY A 68 -9.91 -10.97 -7.13
C GLY A 68 -8.72 -10.08 -6.80
N VAL A 69 -8.53 -8.96 -7.51
CA VAL A 69 -7.42 -8.00 -7.28
C VAL A 69 -7.65 -7.06 -6.09
N GLY A 70 -8.77 -7.19 -5.40
CA GLY A 70 -9.13 -6.38 -4.23
C GLY A 70 -10.52 -6.73 -3.72
N PHE A 71 -11.02 -5.95 -2.77
CA PHE A 71 -12.35 -6.14 -2.20
C PHE A 71 -12.88 -4.82 -1.61
N THR A 72 -14.19 -4.75 -1.43
CA THR A 72 -14.87 -3.75 -0.62
C THR A 72 -15.64 -4.46 0.47
N ALA A 73 -15.32 -4.17 1.73
CA ALA A 73 -16.07 -4.65 2.88
C ALA A 73 -16.95 -3.51 3.41
N THR A 74 -18.26 -3.75 3.47
CA THR A 74 -19.21 -2.84 4.13
C THR A 74 -19.55 -3.43 5.48
N ILE A 75 -19.34 -2.67 6.56
CA ILE A 75 -19.66 -3.06 7.93
C ILE A 75 -20.61 -2.05 8.54
N SER A 76 -21.51 -2.51 9.41
CA SER A 76 -22.34 -1.64 10.23
C SER A 76 -21.56 -1.20 11.49
N LEU A 77 -21.87 -0.05 12.07
CA LEU A 77 -21.37 0.31 13.40
C LEU A 77 -22.56 0.71 14.27
N THR A 78 -22.43 0.50 15.57
CA THR A 78 -23.39 0.95 16.58
C THR A 78 -22.63 1.72 17.67
N ASN A 79 -23.35 2.30 18.63
CA ASN A 79 -22.76 2.92 19.82
C ASN A 79 -22.19 1.87 20.78
N SER A 80 -21.28 1.02 20.29
CA SER A 80 -20.56 0.00 21.05
C SER A 80 -19.12 0.47 21.32
N SER A 81 -18.48 -0.07 22.37
CA SER A 81 -17.06 0.20 22.62
C SER A 81 -16.17 -0.37 21.52
N TYR A 82 -16.55 -1.52 20.95
CA TYR A 82 -15.86 -2.17 19.83
C TYR A 82 -16.88 -2.93 18.98
N ALA A 83 -16.57 -3.11 17.70
CA ALA A 83 -17.27 -3.97 16.76
C ALA A 83 -16.26 -4.91 16.10
N PHE A 84 -16.46 -6.22 16.28
CA PHE A 84 -15.57 -7.25 15.73
C PHE A 84 -16.30 -8.08 14.66
N TYR A 85 -15.73 -8.07 13.46
CA TYR A 85 -16.22 -8.76 12.29
C TYR A 85 -15.25 -9.89 11.91
N SER A 86 -15.58 -11.11 12.34
CA SER A 86 -14.71 -12.29 12.19
C SER A 86 -14.73 -12.83 10.76
N GLN A 87 -13.56 -13.10 10.18
CA GLN A 87 -13.37 -13.88 8.94
C GLN A 87 -14.26 -13.43 7.77
N VAL A 88 -14.21 -12.14 7.46
CA VAL A 88 -15.06 -11.49 6.46
C VAL A 88 -14.47 -11.54 5.06
N VAL A 89 -13.15 -11.48 4.92
CA VAL A 89 -12.45 -11.57 3.63
C VAL A 89 -11.60 -12.82 3.62
N GLN A 90 -11.50 -13.49 2.47
CA GLN A 90 -10.57 -14.57 2.22
C GLN A 90 -9.39 -14.04 1.42
N ILE A 91 -8.19 -14.49 1.76
CA ILE A 91 -6.99 -14.33 0.94
C ILE A 91 -6.52 -15.71 0.55
N GLN A 92 -6.41 -15.98 -0.75
CA GLN A 92 -5.71 -17.13 -1.27
C GLN A 92 -4.29 -16.72 -1.64
N VAL A 93 -3.32 -17.22 -0.88
CA VAL A 93 -1.89 -17.01 -1.13
C VAL A 93 -1.42 -18.12 -2.08
N LYS A 94 -0.96 -17.71 -3.27
CA LYS A 94 -0.43 -18.59 -4.33
C LYS A 94 1.09 -18.64 -4.36
N THR A 95 1.74 -17.66 -3.73
CA THR A 95 3.19 -17.59 -3.59
C THR A 95 3.48 -17.02 -2.22
N SER A 96 4.37 -17.66 -1.47
CA SER A 96 4.79 -17.17 -0.15
C SER A 96 5.47 -15.80 -0.27
N GLY A 97 5.31 -14.94 0.73
CA GLY A 97 5.88 -13.59 0.69
C GLY A 97 5.42 -12.72 1.85
N TYR A 98 5.60 -11.41 1.70
CA TYR A 98 5.30 -10.42 2.73
C TYR A 98 4.25 -9.45 2.23
N MET A 99 3.10 -9.38 2.90
CA MET A 99 2.02 -8.43 2.61
C MET A 99 2.11 -7.24 3.56
N TYR A 100 1.90 -6.03 3.06
CA TYR A 100 1.99 -4.79 3.85
C TYR A 100 1.00 -3.75 3.33
N ILE A 101 0.76 -2.68 4.11
CA ILE A 101 0.00 -1.52 3.66
C ILE A 101 0.96 -0.54 2.95
N SER A 102 0.66 -0.22 1.69
CA SER A 102 1.44 0.71 0.86
C SER A 102 0.85 2.11 0.82
N ASN A 103 -0.45 2.25 1.07
CA ASN A 103 -1.13 3.53 1.23
C ASN A 103 -2.44 3.35 2.00
N GLU A 104 -2.89 4.41 2.66
CA GLU A 104 -4.10 4.43 3.45
C GLU A 104 -4.75 5.81 3.40
N SER A 105 -6.08 5.84 3.35
CA SER A 105 -6.85 7.07 3.54
C SER A 105 -8.10 6.78 4.35
N LEU A 106 -8.48 7.74 5.20
CA LEU A 106 -9.71 7.69 5.98
C LEU A 106 -10.54 8.93 5.68
N THR A 107 -11.83 8.73 5.42
CA THR A 107 -12.84 9.78 5.35
C THR A 107 -13.89 9.58 6.44
N GLY A 108 -14.53 10.66 6.89
CA GLY A 108 -15.41 10.65 8.05
C GLY A 108 -14.64 10.67 9.38
N SER A 109 -15.38 10.76 10.49
CA SER A 109 -14.82 10.89 11.85
C SER A 109 -15.32 9.82 12.83
N SER A 110 -16.07 8.83 12.32
CA SER A 110 -16.79 7.84 13.13
C SER A 110 -15.94 6.63 13.52
N ILE A 111 -14.73 6.51 12.99
CA ILE A 111 -13.77 5.44 13.30
C ILE A 111 -12.67 6.05 14.16
N ASN A 112 -12.50 5.56 15.39
CA ASN A 112 -11.45 6.00 16.30
C ASN A 112 -10.21 5.11 16.17
N ASN A 113 -10.37 3.79 16.24
CA ASN A 113 -9.31 2.82 15.97
C ASN A 113 -9.83 1.73 15.03
N ALA A 114 -8.96 1.20 14.18
CA ALA A 114 -9.29 0.08 13.32
C ALA A 114 -8.09 -0.86 13.16
N TYR A 115 -8.37 -2.16 13.16
CA TYR A 115 -7.38 -3.21 13.05
C TYR A 115 -7.81 -4.25 12.03
N ILE A 116 -6.83 -4.69 11.24
CA ILE A 116 -6.94 -5.80 10.31
C ILE A 116 -6.25 -7.00 10.95
N LEU A 117 -6.98 -8.09 11.15
CA LEU A 117 -6.47 -9.31 11.76
C LEU A 117 -6.44 -10.40 10.70
N ILE A 118 -5.28 -10.97 10.43
CA ILE A 118 -5.08 -11.98 9.38
C ILE A 118 -4.73 -13.31 10.05
N GLN A 119 -5.44 -14.37 9.67
CA GLN A 119 -5.25 -15.70 10.26
C GLN A 119 -5.29 -16.78 9.20
N ALA A 120 -4.37 -17.75 9.28
CA ALA A 120 -4.43 -18.93 8.42
C ALA A 120 -5.70 -19.76 8.72
N LYS A 121 -6.35 -20.28 7.67
CA LYS A 121 -7.54 -21.11 7.80
C LYS A 121 -7.24 -22.34 8.65
N GLY A 122 -8.03 -22.53 9.71
CA GLY A 122 -7.94 -23.68 10.61
C GLY A 122 -6.88 -23.54 11.72
N GLN A 123 -6.18 -22.40 11.83
CA GLN A 123 -5.34 -22.14 12.99
C GLN A 123 -6.15 -21.66 14.20
N THR A 124 -5.68 -22.04 15.39
CA THR A 124 -6.23 -21.63 16.70
C THR A 124 -5.32 -20.65 17.46
N GLY A 125 -4.20 -20.24 16.86
CA GLY A 125 -3.27 -19.25 17.44
C GLY A 125 -3.74 -17.81 17.28
N PHE A 126 -2.97 -16.85 17.82
CA PHE A 126 -3.26 -15.43 17.65
C PHE A 126 -3.11 -15.02 16.17
N PRO A 127 -4.05 -14.23 15.63
CA PRO A 127 -3.90 -13.68 14.29
C PRO A 127 -2.75 -12.66 14.25
N ASP A 128 -2.18 -12.47 13.07
CA ASP A 128 -1.33 -11.32 12.81
C ASP A 128 -2.21 -10.05 12.78
N VAL A 129 -1.79 -8.99 13.47
CA VAL A 129 -2.59 -7.77 13.64
C VAL A 129 -1.87 -6.58 13.03
N ILE A 130 -2.56 -5.85 12.17
CA ILE A 130 -2.12 -4.57 11.62
C ILE A 130 -3.11 -3.50 12.11
N GLN A 131 -2.65 -2.55 12.91
CA GLN A 131 -3.44 -1.35 13.19
C GLN A 131 -3.35 -0.41 12.00
N VAL A 132 -4.51 0.01 11.50
CA VAL A 132 -4.62 0.87 10.32
C VAL A 132 -5.13 2.25 10.73
N VAL A 133 -6.07 2.37 11.67
CA VAL A 133 -6.47 3.67 12.24
C VAL A 133 -6.06 3.75 13.71
N SER A 134 -5.46 4.87 14.11
CA SER A 134 -5.16 5.24 15.50
C SER A 134 -5.65 6.65 15.79
N ASP A 135 -6.41 6.81 16.86
CA ASP A 135 -6.93 8.10 17.33
C ASP A 135 -7.63 8.93 16.24
N GLY A 136 -8.38 8.26 15.37
CA GLY A 136 -9.15 8.87 14.28
C GLY A 136 -8.34 9.25 13.05
N ALA A 137 -7.07 8.82 12.95
CA ALA A 137 -6.20 9.09 11.81
C ALA A 137 -5.59 7.80 11.25
N PRO A 138 -5.33 7.72 9.93
CA PRO A 138 -4.49 6.69 9.32
C PRO A 138 -3.14 6.57 10.03
N VAL A 139 -2.73 5.33 10.32
CA VAL A 139 -1.43 5.01 10.91
C VAL A 139 -0.34 5.10 9.85
N PHE A 140 -0.64 4.71 8.60
CA PHE A 140 0.31 4.88 7.52
C PHE A 140 0.51 6.38 7.23
N LYS A 141 1.72 6.88 7.52
CA LYS A 141 2.19 8.17 7.03
C LYS A 141 3.14 7.90 5.87
N SER A 142 2.76 8.29 4.65
CA SER A 142 3.68 8.31 3.53
C SER A 142 4.86 9.23 3.89
N SER A 143 5.97 8.65 4.35
CA SER A 143 7.22 9.38 4.38
C SER A 143 7.64 9.49 2.91
N GLY A 144 8.09 10.66 2.47
CA GLY A 144 8.53 10.89 1.08
C GLY A 144 9.68 10.00 0.58
N ASN A 145 10.08 8.98 1.36
CA ASN A 145 11.02 7.92 1.06
C ASN A 145 10.44 6.53 1.39
N GLY A 146 9.26 6.20 0.87
CA GLY A 146 8.76 4.81 0.80
C GLY A 146 8.68 4.05 2.14
N GLY A 147 8.02 4.61 3.15
CA GLY A 147 7.72 3.89 4.39
C GLY A 147 6.66 2.80 4.18
N THR A 148 6.84 1.61 4.77
CA THR A 148 5.79 0.57 4.92
C THR A 148 5.31 0.55 6.38
N SER A 149 4.01 0.56 6.66
CA SER A 149 3.49 0.40 8.04
C SER A 149 2.87 -0.98 8.23
N GLY A 150 3.48 -1.80 9.08
CA GLY A 150 2.94 -3.12 9.43
C GLY A 150 2.92 -4.09 8.24
N GLY A 151 3.16 -5.37 8.52
CA GLY A 151 3.06 -6.37 7.48
C GLY A 151 3.19 -7.77 8.04
N VAL A 152 2.74 -8.72 7.23
CA VAL A 152 2.54 -10.10 7.64
C VAL A 152 3.26 -11.02 6.65
N SER A 153 4.04 -11.94 7.21
CA SER A 153 4.64 -13.02 6.44
C SER A 153 3.58 -14.08 6.16
N LEU A 154 3.32 -14.33 4.89
CA LEU A 154 2.32 -15.29 4.43
C LEU A 154 3.02 -16.45 3.75
N THR A 155 2.67 -17.67 4.16
CA THR A 155 3.00 -18.88 3.41
C THR A 155 1.86 -19.21 2.45
N GLU A 156 2.12 -20.06 1.45
CA GLU A 156 1.04 -20.54 0.57
C GLU A 156 -0.10 -21.19 1.37
N GLY A 157 -1.33 -20.86 1.00
CA GLY A 157 -2.51 -21.33 1.73
C GLY A 157 -3.68 -20.36 1.68
N THR A 158 -4.73 -20.69 2.44
CA THR A 158 -5.92 -19.84 2.59
C THR A 158 -5.86 -19.14 3.94
N TYR A 159 -6.11 -17.84 3.93
CA TYR A 159 -6.20 -17.00 5.12
C TYR A 159 -7.56 -16.31 5.17
N TYR A 160 -7.98 -15.95 6.36
CA TYR A 160 -9.14 -15.10 6.59
C TYR A 160 -8.74 -13.81 7.27
N VAL A 161 -9.39 -12.73 6.87
CA VAL A 161 -9.24 -11.40 7.46
C VAL A 161 -10.46 -11.10 8.32
N SER A 162 -10.21 -10.69 9.56
CA SER A 162 -11.21 -10.13 10.45
C SER A 162 -10.95 -8.63 10.63
N ILE A 163 -12.00 -7.88 10.92
CA ILE A 163 -11.92 -6.43 11.11
C ILE A 163 -12.39 -6.11 12.53
N LEU A 164 -11.57 -5.38 13.28
CA LEU A 164 -11.94 -4.83 14.59
C LEU A 164 -11.99 -3.31 14.46
N VAL A 165 -13.11 -2.71 14.85
CA VAL A 165 -13.30 -1.26 14.84
C VAL A 165 -13.70 -0.77 16.22
N GLN A 166 -13.04 0.29 16.69
CA GLN A 166 -13.50 1.11 17.79
C GLN A 166 -14.16 2.37 17.20
N PRO A 167 -15.47 2.58 17.38
CA PRO A 167 -16.13 3.78 16.91
C PRO A 167 -15.73 5.01 17.72
N SER A 168 -15.78 6.19 17.08
CA SER A 168 -15.79 7.47 17.81
C SER A 168 -17.20 7.69 18.37
N LEU A 169 -17.32 7.69 19.70
CA LEU A 169 -18.61 7.82 20.37
C LEU A 169 -18.92 9.26 20.82
N PRO A 170 -20.20 9.68 20.79
CA PRO A 170 -21.32 8.96 20.20
C PRO A 170 -21.23 8.98 18.66
N LEU A 171 -21.66 7.89 18.02
CA LEU A 171 -21.90 7.90 16.58
C LEU A 171 -22.96 8.97 16.28
N PRO A 172 -22.85 9.68 15.14
CA PRO A 172 -23.88 10.60 14.72
C PRO A 172 -25.23 9.87 14.62
N ASN A 173 -26.30 10.58 15.01
CA ASN A 173 -27.64 10.02 15.21
C ASN A 173 -28.36 9.82 13.86
N ASP A 174 -27.69 9.11 12.95
CA ASP A 174 -28.12 8.94 11.58
C ASP A 174 -29.00 7.70 11.42
N ALA A 175 -29.92 7.77 10.46
CA ALA A 175 -30.76 6.63 10.12
C ALA A 175 -29.89 5.41 9.76
N PRO A 176 -30.32 4.17 10.08
CA PRO A 176 -29.60 2.96 9.70
C PRO A 176 -29.23 2.97 8.21
N GLY A 177 -27.97 2.62 7.90
CA GLY A 177 -27.46 2.58 6.53
C GLY A 177 -26.84 3.88 6.01
N THR A 178 -26.80 4.95 6.81
CA THR A 178 -26.03 6.16 6.46
C THR A 178 -24.53 5.86 6.53
N SER A 179 -23.77 6.29 5.52
CA SER A 179 -22.32 6.12 5.50
C SER A 179 -21.67 6.94 6.61
N LEU A 180 -20.87 6.28 7.45
CA LEU A 180 -20.16 6.90 8.57
C LEU A 180 -18.73 7.33 8.23
N GLY A 181 -18.26 6.99 7.02
CA GLY A 181 -16.89 7.16 6.56
C GLY A 181 -16.41 5.99 5.71
N GLU A 182 -15.28 6.17 5.03
CA GLU A 182 -14.61 5.14 4.25
C GLU A 182 -13.14 5.05 4.66
N LEU A 183 -12.69 3.83 4.93
CA LEU A 183 -11.28 3.48 5.12
C LEU A 183 -10.78 2.75 3.86
N SER A 184 -9.91 3.38 3.09
CA SER A 184 -9.32 2.80 1.88
C SER A 184 -7.89 2.33 2.20
N LEU A 185 -7.62 1.05 1.97
CA LEU A 185 -6.33 0.42 2.21
C LEU A 185 -5.76 -0.11 0.89
N TYR A 186 -4.52 0.28 0.57
CA TYR A 186 -3.77 -0.28 -0.54
C TYR A 186 -2.78 -1.30 0.01
N PHE A 187 -2.95 -2.55 -0.41
CA PHE A 187 -2.06 -3.64 -0.02
C PHE A 187 -0.94 -3.79 -1.04
N GLY A 188 0.30 -3.83 -0.57
CA GLY A 188 1.46 -4.27 -1.33
C GLY A 188 1.83 -5.72 -0.98
N PHE A 189 2.48 -6.41 -1.91
CA PHE A 189 3.00 -7.76 -1.70
C PHE A 189 4.41 -7.91 -2.26
N ASN A 190 5.33 -8.40 -1.44
CA ASN A 190 6.69 -8.73 -1.83
C ASN A 190 6.91 -10.26 -1.78
N PRO A 191 7.02 -10.95 -2.92
CA PRO A 191 7.28 -12.39 -2.94
C PRO A 191 8.70 -12.77 -2.45
N PHE A 192 9.60 -11.81 -2.23
CA PHE A 192 11.01 -12.06 -1.92
C PHE A 192 11.40 -11.80 -0.45
N GLN A 193 10.45 -11.77 0.48
CA GLN A 193 10.66 -11.70 1.96
C GLN A 193 11.58 -10.60 2.53
N GLN A 194 12.00 -9.58 1.77
CA GLN A 194 12.76 -8.45 2.32
C GLN A 194 11.85 -7.30 2.78
N THR A 195 12.13 -6.79 3.98
CA THR A 195 11.33 -5.85 4.76
C THR A 195 11.69 -4.37 4.57
N SER A 196 12.59 -3.99 3.65
CA SER A 196 13.16 -2.63 3.71
C SER A 196 12.81 -1.67 2.57
N TYR A 197 12.44 -2.11 1.36
CA TYR A 197 12.11 -1.16 0.29
C TYR A 197 11.10 -1.76 -0.70
N ALA A 198 9.87 -1.28 -0.63
CA ALA A 198 8.92 -1.43 -1.71
C ALA A 198 8.78 -0.07 -2.40
N PRO A 199 9.16 0.06 -3.69
CA PRO A 199 8.89 1.29 -4.42
C PRO A 199 7.38 1.52 -4.46
N LEU A 200 6.95 2.71 -4.03
CA LEU A 200 5.58 3.14 -4.24
C LEU A 200 5.36 3.29 -5.76
N PRO A 201 4.20 2.89 -6.31
CA PRO A 201 3.87 3.22 -7.69
C PRO A 201 3.91 4.75 -7.87
N PRO A 202 4.35 5.26 -9.03
CA PRO A 202 4.31 6.69 -9.33
C PRO A 202 2.88 7.23 -9.12
N THR A 203 2.76 8.33 -8.39
CA THR A 203 1.50 9.08 -8.20
C THR A 203 1.14 9.88 -9.44
#